data_AF-A0A6J1GNM1-F1
#
_entry.id   AF-A0A6J1GNM1-F1
#
_cell.length_a   1.000
_cell.length_b   1.000
_cell.length_c   1.000
_cell.angle_alpha   90.00
_cell.angle_beta   90.00
_cell.angle_gamma   90.00
#
_symmetry.space_group_name_H-M   'P 1'
#
loop_
_entity.id
_entity.type
_entity.pdbx_description
1 polymer ?
#
loop_
_entity_poly.entity_id
_entity_poly.type
_entity_poly.pdbx_seq_one_letter_code
_entity_poly.pdbx_strand_id
1 'polypeptide(L)'
;MERKQIDGDRPWQSYNTVYTNAKAGMEGVDKEKVQRIVYEMSKGSKYFENEERKEAIIREKIEKMRARCMQLTATDLSQYQKVADKRILELEGTRDLSRIWLHVDMDAFYAAVETLSNPLLEGKPMAVGSMSMISTANYEARKYGVRAAMPGFIARRLCPELIFVPTDFKKYNYYSDLARKVFRRYDPNFLAASLDEAYLDITEVCKDRGLTSEQIAMDLRTSIYEETGLTCSAGVAANRLLAKVCSDINKPNGQFILPNDRRAIVTFVSSLPIRKIGGIGKVTEHILKDGLGINTCEEMLQKGGHLCALFSISSADFFLSVGLGLGSTDTPQVRLRKSISNERTFAATAEEKLIFQKLADLAEMLSMDMEKEGLSGRTLTLKLKTASFEVRTRAVTLQQYICSSSDILQHASKLLKAELPISLRLIGLRISHFNEDGAIAGSDPAQTPITRFITSGDATRKNMGDCCTSSPDPNVHSFMDESEIDVFINGTETHHQDSSHPRVGNNLSNMDDRNCTSSNDVEKSEKFKNLSSNVSTDQVYFQD
;
A
#
# COMPACT_ATOMS: atom_id res chain seq x y z
N MET A 1 46.88 -3.83 38.60
CA MET A 1 46.12 -4.63 37.61
C MET A 1 44.70 -4.10 37.58
N GLU A 2 44.49 -3.02 36.85
CA GLU A 2 43.17 -2.46 36.60
C GLU A 2 42.43 -3.38 35.64
N ARG A 3 41.29 -3.90 36.09
CA ARG A 3 40.32 -4.57 35.23
C ARG A 3 39.76 -3.52 34.28
N LYS A 4 40.15 -3.58 33.01
CA LYS A 4 39.40 -2.95 31.92
C LYS A 4 37.97 -3.47 31.96
N GLN A 5 37.05 -2.61 32.37
CA GLN A 5 35.63 -2.79 32.21
C GLN A 5 35.36 -2.77 30.69
N ILE A 6 35.12 -3.94 30.12
CA ILE A 6 34.69 -4.09 28.73
C ILE A 6 33.35 -3.35 28.63
N ASP A 7 33.30 -2.31 27.82
CA ASP A 7 32.08 -1.61 27.46
C ASP A 7 31.08 -2.66 26.95
N GLY A 8 29.99 -2.84 27.70
CA GLY A 8 29.14 -4.01 27.64
C GLY A 8 28.40 -4.13 26.31
N ASP A 9 28.62 -5.23 25.60
CA ASP A 9 27.98 -5.58 24.33
C ASP A 9 26.45 -5.34 24.39
N ARG A 10 25.93 -4.41 23.57
CA ARG A 10 24.49 -4.12 23.43
C ARG A 10 23.96 -4.70 22.12
N PRO A 11 23.86 -6.03 21.97
CA PRO A 11 23.56 -6.67 20.69
C PRO A 11 22.15 -6.34 20.15
N TRP A 12 21.24 -5.82 20.98
CA TRP A 12 19.92 -5.37 20.55
C TRP A 12 19.96 -4.10 19.69
N GLN A 13 21.04 -3.30 19.73
CA GLN A 13 21.14 -2.06 18.94
C GLN A 13 21.25 -2.33 17.43
N SER A 14 21.82 -3.48 17.05
CA SER A 14 21.92 -3.90 15.66
C SER A 14 20.69 -4.68 15.17
N TYR A 15 19.79 -5.06 16.07
CA TYR A 15 18.56 -5.78 15.75
C TYR A 15 17.48 -4.79 15.30
N ASN A 16 17.52 -4.43 14.02
CA ASN A 16 16.62 -3.44 13.40
C ASN A 16 15.23 -4.02 13.08
N THR A 17 14.92 -5.20 13.59
CA THR A 17 13.69 -5.91 13.27
C THR A 17 12.53 -5.34 14.06
N VAL A 18 11.54 -4.81 13.33
CA VAL A 18 10.17 -4.51 13.77
C VAL A 18 9.98 -3.28 14.67
N TYR A 19 11.01 -2.66 15.23
CA TYR A 19 10.81 -1.43 16.01
C TYR A 19 11.00 -0.16 15.17
N THR A 20 9.88 0.52 14.86
CA THR A 20 9.90 1.90 14.36
C THR A 20 9.06 2.80 15.27
N ASN A 21 9.61 3.93 15.73
CA ASN A 21 8.86 4.95 16.49
C ASN A 21 8.09 5.91 15.59
N ALA A 22 8.01 5.63 14.29
CA ALA A 22 7.44 6.56 13.33
C ALA A 22 5.91 6.68 13.42
N LYS A 23 5.25 5.96 14.34
CA LYS A 23 3.80 5.99 14.55
C LYS A 23 3.40 7.01 15.62
N ALA A 24 2.29 7.71 15.37
CA ALA A 24 1.73 8.68 16.31
C ALA A 24 1.38 8.04 17.67
N GLY A 25 1.59 8.80 18.75
CA GLY A 25 1.33 8.34 20.12
C GLY A 25 2.46 7.53 20.72
N MET A 26 3.63 7.52 20.10
CA MET A 26 4.84 6.84 20.57
C MET A 26 5.99 7.82 20.87
N GLU A 27 5.66 9.11 20.99
CA GLU A 27 6.58 10.14 21.46
C GLU A 27 6.98 9.84 22.91
N GLY A 28 8.29 9.86 23.20
CA GLY A 28 8.81 9.61 24.56
C GLY A 28 8.92 8.14 24.98
N VAL A 29 8.56 7.18 24.13
CA VAL A 29 8.78 5.74 24.43
C VAL A 29 10.26 5.45 24.59
N ASP A 30 10.64 4.73 25.66
CA ASP A 30 11.98 4.21 25.87
C ASP A 30 12.35 3.18 24.80
N LYS A 31 13.02 3.67 23.76
CA LYS A 31 13.40 2.87 22.57
C LYS A 31 14.33 1.73 22.93
N GLU A 32 15.28 1.97 23.83
CA GLU A 32 16.29 0.99 24.19
C GLU A 32 15.65 -0.15 24.98
N LYS A 33 14.76 0.16 25.93
CA LYS A 33 13.99 -0.86 26.65
C LYS A 33 13.15 -1.72 25.70
N VAL A 34 12.44 -1.11 24.75
CA VAL A 34 11.60 -1.86 23.80
C VAL A 34 12.47 -2.75 22.91
N GLN A 35 13.53 -2.20 22.32
CA GLN A 35 14.45 -2.97 21.46
C GLN A 35 15.07 -4.14 22.21
N ARG A 36 15.53 -3.93 23.44
CA ARG A 36 16.11 -4.99 24.29
C ARG A 36 15.10 -6.10 24.54
N ILE A 37 13.87 -5.77 24.97
CA ILE A 37 12.83 -6.78 25.24
C ILE A 37 12.45 -7.55 23.96
N VAL A 38 12.27 -6.85 22.84
CA VAL A 38 11.95 -7.48 21.55
C VAL A 38 13.07 -8.44 21.15
N TYR A 39 14.33 -8.01 21.26
CA TYR A 39 15.50 -8.84 20.97
C TYR A 39 15.57 -10.07 21.87
N GLU A 40 15.52 -9.89 23.20
CA GLU A 40 15.60 -10.98 24.18
C GLU A 40 14.49 -12.02 23.98
N MET A 41 13.27 -11.58 23.68
CA MET A 41 12.12 -12.45 23.42
C MET A 41 12.17 -13.14 22.06
N SER A 42 12.95 -12.62 21.12
CA SER A 42 13.03 -13.15 19.74
C SER A 42 14.25 -14.04 19.52
N LYS A 43 15.37 -13.74 20.19
CA LYS A 43 16.67 -14.40 20.00
C LYS A 43 16.56 -15.92 20.10
N GLY A 44 17.16 -16.62 19.13
CA GLY A 44 17.17 -18.08 19.07
C GLY A 44 15.86 -18.71 18.56
N SER A 45 14.86 -17.90 18.19
CA SER A 45 13.68 -18.40 17.49
C SER A 45 13.94 -18.57 15.99
N LYS A 46 13.21 -19.49 15.35
CA LYS A 46 13.22 -19.63 13.87
C LYS A 46 12.80 -18.34 13.13
N TYR A 47 12.04 -17.47 13.79
CA TYR A 47 11.67 -16.16 13.23
C TYR A 47 12.90 -15.26 13.18
N PHE A 48 13.62 -15.17 14.31
CA PHE A 48 14.82 -14.36 14.44
C PHE A 48 15.89 -14.76 13.43
N GLU A 49 16.19 -16.06 13.30
CA GLU A 49 17.14 -16.57 12.31
C GLU A 49 16.75 -16.21 10.87
N ASN A 50 15.45 -16.23 10.55
CA ASN A 50 14.96 -15.82 9.24
C ASN A 50 15.11 -14.32 9.00
N GLU A 51 14.89 -13.51 10.03
CA GLU A 51 15.09 -12.06 9.93
C GLU A 51 16.58 -11.70 9.83
N GLU A 52 17.47 -12.41 10.53
CA GLU A 52 18.93 -12.26 10.34
C GLU A 52 19.35 -12.59 8.91
N ARG A 53 18.80 -13.68 8.31
CA ARG A 53 19.03 -14.00 6.90
C ARG A 53 18.57 -12.88 5.97
N LYS A 54 17.39 -12.29 6.20
CA LYS A 54 16.90 -11.16 5.41
C LYS A 54 17.78 -9.92 5.58
N GLU A 55 18.20 -9.61 6.80
CA GLU A 55 19.10 -8.49 7.06
C GLU A 55 20.46 -8.69 6.41
N ALA A 56 20.99 -9.92 6.38
CA ALA A 56 22.20 -10.25 5.62
C ALA A 56 22.03 -10.00 4.11
N ILE A 57 20.90 -10.42 3.51
CA ILE A 57 20.59 -10.14 2.09
C ILE A 57 20.50 -8.63 1.83
N ILE A 58 19.88 -7.87 2.73
CA ILE A 58 19.79 -6.40 2.61
C ILE A 58 21.18 -5.77 2.68
N ARG A 59 22.04 -6.23 3.61
CA ARG A 59 23.44 -5.75 3.71
C ARG A 59 24.22 -6.03 2.43
N GLU A 60 24.13 -7.24 1.87
CA GLU A 60 24.78 -7.59 0.61
C GLU A 60 24.30 -6.69 -0.53
N LYS A 61 22.99 -6.40 -0.61
CA LYS A 61 22.44 -5.45 -1.59
C LYS A 61 23.01 -4.04 -1.43
N ILE A 62 23.14 -3.57 -0.20
CA ILE A 62 23.72 -2.25 0.10
C ILE A 62 25.21 -2.22 -0.29
N GLU A 63 25.96 -3.27 0.01
CA GLU A 63 27.38 -3.40 -0.36
C GLU A 63 27.57 -3.41 -1.88
N LYS A 64 26.75 -4.19 -2.61
CA LYS A 64 26.74 -4.18 -4.08
C LYS A 64 26.41 -2.80 -4.64
N MET A 65 25.43 -2.11 -4.06
CA MET A 65 25.08 -0.76 -4.49
C MET A 65 26.20 0.25 -4.22
N ARG A 66 26.85 0.18 -3.05
CA ARG A 66 28.03 1.01 -2.73
C ARG A 66 29.19 0.72 -3.69
N ALA A 67 29.44 -0.54 -4.03
CA ALA A 67 30.46 -0.93 -5.00
C ALA A 67 30.16 -0.35 -6.39
N ARG A 68 28.92 -0.47 -6.88
CA ARG A 68 28.48 0.16 -8.13
C ARG A 68 28.64 1.68 -8.08
N CYS A 69 28.28 2.31 -6.97
CA CYS A 69 28.45 3.75 -6.77
C CYS A 69 29.93 4.18 -6.84
N MET A 70 30.85 3.38 -6.29
CA MET A 70 32.30 3.66 -6.35
C MET A 70 32.89 3.47 -7.75
N GLN A 71 32.25 2.70 -8.61
CA GLN A 71 32.66 2.52 -10.02
C GLN A 71 32.25 3.68 -10.91
N LEU A 72 31.30 4.53 -10.48
CA LEU A 72 30.88 5.69 -11.25
C LEU A 72 31.97 6.75 -11.26
N THR A 73 32.43 7.09 -12.46
CA THR A 73 33.40 8.18 -12.64
C THR A 73 32.73 9.54 -12.48
N ALA A 74 33.53 10.59 -12.31
CA ALA A 74 33.01 11.97 -12.32
C ALA A 74 32.27 12.31 -13.62
N THR A 75 32.71 11.73 -14.75
CA THR A 75 32.06 11.89 -16.06
C THR A 75 30.68 11.22 -16.07
N ASP A 76 30.58 9.98 -15.59
CA ASP A 76 29.30 9.25 -15.51
C ASP A 76 28.32 10.01 -14.62
N LEU A 77 28.77 10.44 -13.43
CA LEU A 77 27.94 11.21 -12.51
C LEU A 77 27.50 12.54 -13.12
N SER A 78 28.35 13.23 -13.88
CA SER A 78 27.96 14.45 -14.58
C SER A 78 26.89 14.19 -15.65
N GLN A 79 26.99 13.07 -16.37
CA GLN A 79 25.98 12.67 -17.36
C GLN A 79 24.65 12.34 -16.70
N TYR A 80 24.64 11.49 -15.67
CA TYR A 80 23.43 11.15 -14.95
C TYR A 80 22.84 12.35 -14.19
N GLN A 81 23.65 13.29 -13.73
CA GLN A 81 23.14 14.53 -13.15
C GLN A 81 22.37 15.35 -14.19
N LYS A 82 22.84 15.43 -15.43
CA LYS A 82 22.08 16.09 -16.52
C LYS A 82 20.75 15.38 -16.80
N VAL A 83 20.74 14.05 -16.74
CA VAL A 83 19.50 13.25 -16.86
C VAL A 83 18.55 13.60 -15.71
N ALA A 84 19.05 13.63 -14.47
CA ALA A 84 18.28 13.97 -13.30
C ALA A 84 17.73 15.41 -13.38
N ASP A 85 18.56 16.39 -13.75
CA ASP A 85 18.15 17.80 -13.87
C ASP A 85 17.06 17.98 -14.93
N LYS A 86 17.22 17.32 -16.09
CA LYS A 86 16.18 17.29 -17.13
C LYS A 86 14.88 16.70 -16.57
N ARG A 87 14.99 15.56 -15.88
CA ARG A 87 13.81 14.87 -15.34
C ARG A 87 13.13 15.67 -14.23
N ILE A 88 13.90 16.32 -13.37
CA ILE A 88 13.40 17.24 -12.33
C ILE A 88 12.61 18.37 -12.97
N LEU A 89 13.12 18.98 -14.06
CA LEU A 89 12.39 20.04 -14.78
C LEU A 89 11.09 19.53 -15.40
N GLU A 90 11.12 18.34 -16.03
CA GLU A 90 9.92 17.72 -16.59
C GLU A 90 8.87 17.44 -15.51
N LEU A 91 9.26 16.81 -14.41
CA LEU A 91 8.39 16.51 -13.27
C LEU A 91 7.84 17.78 -12.65
N GLU A 92 8.68 18.79 -12.42
CA GLU A 92 8.24 20.09 -11.89
C GLU A 92 7.23 20.78 -12.82
N GLY A 93 7.39 20.62 -14.13
CA GLY A 93 6.44 21.11 -15.14
C GLY A 93 5.06 20.45 -15.05
N THR A 94 4.94 19.29 -14.40
CA THR A 94 3.65 18.62 -14.14
C THR A 94 2.97 19.06 -12.84
N ARG A 95 3.58 19.99 -12.08
CA ARG A 95 3.03 20.41 -10.79
C ARG A 95 1.63 21.03 -10.95
N ASP A 96 0.67 20.39 -10.31
CA ASP A 96 -0.69 20.89 -10.16
C ASP A 96 -0.96 21.30 -8.70
N LEU A 97 -1.30 22.56 -8.49
CA LEU A 97 -1.68 23.12 -7.19
C LEU A 97 -3.15 23.56 -7.14
N SER A 98 -3.93 23.26 -8.19
CA SER A 98 -5.33 23.67 -8.31
C SER A 98 -6.28 22.82 -7.46
N ARG A 99 -5.85 21.63 -7.05
CA ARG A 99 -6.64 20.66 -6.28
C ARG A 99 -6.33 20.74 -4.80
N ILE A 100 -7.34 20.56 -3.97
CA ILE A 100 -7.25 20.50 -2.51
C ILE A 100 -7.60 19.08 -2.09
N TRP A 101 -6.57 18.30 -1.75
CA TRP A 101 -6.72 16.92 -1.30
C TRP A 101 -6.75 16.85 0.22
N LEU A 102 -7.72 16.13 0.75
CA LEU A 102 -7.84 15.78 2.17
C LEU A 102 -7.63 14.28 2.34
N HIS A 103 -6.72 13.89 3.23
CA HIS A 103 -6.61 12.53 3.73
C HIS A 103 -7.20 12.47 5.14
N VAL A 104 -8.13 11.54 5.38
CA VAL A 104 -8.71 11.28 6.70
C VAL A 104 -8.28 9.88 7.16
N ASP A 105 -7.95 9.76 8.45
CA ASP A 105 -7.45 8.53 9.07
C ASP A 105 -8.03 8.42 10.49
N MET A 106 -8.91 7.44 10.73
CA MET A 106 -9.56 7.23 12.04
C MET A 106 -8.54 6.86 13.12
N ASP A 107 -8.66 7.46 14.30
CA ASP A 107 -7.63 7.34 15.32
C ASP A 107 -7.71 6.00 16.06
N ALA A 108 -6.65 5.19 15.93
CA ALA A 108 -6.56 3.84 16.51
C ALA A 108 -7.83 3.00 16.25
N PHE A 109 -8.37 3.08 15.03
CA PHE A 109 -9.73 2.69 14.66
C PHE A 109 -10.33 1.49 15.41
N TYR A 110 -9.78 0.28 15.25
CA TYR A 110 -10.38 -0.90 15.91
C TYR A 110 -10.37 -0.79 17.43
N ALA A 111 -9.30 -0.26 18.03
CA ALA A 111 -9.23 -0.07 19.48
C ALA A 111 -10.24 0.99 19.96
N ALA A 112 -10.45 2.06 19.18
CA ALA A 112 -11.46 3.07 19.47
C ALA A 112 -12.88 2.50 19.38
N VAL A 113 -13.18 1.68 18.36
CA VAL A 113 -14.47 0.96 18.23
C VAL A 113 -14.72 0.04 19.42
N GLU A 114 -13.73 -0.73 19.85
CA GLU A 114 -13.86 -1.60 21.01
C GLU A 114 -14.04 -0.81 22.31
N THR A 115 -13.34 0.32 22.46
CA THR A 115 -13.49 1.21 23.63
C THR A 115 -14.88 1.84 23.67
N LEU A 116 -15.41 2.28 22.53
CA LEU A 116 -16.77 2.80 22.42
C LEU A 116 -17.81 1.73 22.78
N SER A 117 -17.57 0.48 22.38
CA SER A 117 -18.47 -0.64 22.68
C SER A 117 -18.39 -1.11 24.14
N ASN A 118 -17.27 -0.86 24.82
CA ASN A 118 -17.04 -1.27 26.20
C ASN A 118 -16.27 -0.17 26.97
N PRO A 119 -17.00 0.73 27.66
CA PRO A 119 -16.41 1.84 28.41
C PRO A 119 -15.40 1.43 29.50
N LEU A 120 -15.41 0.15 29.95
CA LEU A 120 -14.42 -0.35 30.91
C LEU A 120 -12.99 -0.37 30.35
N LEU A 121 -12.81 -0.22 29.03
CA LEU A 121 -11.52 -0.14 28.35
C LEU A 121 -10.94 1.28 28.34
N GLU A 122 -11.74 2.30 28.62
CA GLU A 122 -11.32 3.70 28.58
C GLU A 122 -10.17 3.97 29.55
N GLY A 123 -9.15 4.68 29.07
CA GLY A 123 -7.94 5.00 29.84
C GLY A 123 -7.03 3.82 30.16
N LYS A 124 -7.33 2.59 29.72
CA LYS A 124 -6.51 1.40 29.97
C LYS A 124 -5.70 1.03 28.73
N PRO A 125 -4.45 0.55 28.87
CA PRO A 125 -3.69 0.06 27.72
C PRO A 125 -4.36 -1.19 27.15
N MET A 126 -4.75 -1.13 25.88
CA MET A 126 -5.38 -2.26 25.20
C MET A 126 -4.89 -2.42 23.75
N ALA A 127 -4.99 -3.65 23.26
CA ALA A 127 -4.67 -4.03 21.89
C ALA A 127 -5.74 -4.94 21.29
N VAL A 128 -6.11 -4.65 20.05
CA VAL A 128 -6.99 -5.53 19.25
C VAL A 128 -6.12 -6.56 18.53
N GLY A 129 -6.45 -7.83 18.68
CA GLY A 129 -5.75 -8.94 18.04
C GLY A 129 -5.67 -10.15 18.95
N SER A 130 -4.51 -10.79 18.98
CA SER A 130 -4.26 -11.99 19.78
C SER A 130 -2.84 -12.00 20.34
N MET A 131 -2.53 -13.00 21.16
CA MET A 131 -1.16 -13.28 21.59
C MET A 131 -0.20 -13.53 20.41
N SER A 132 -0.70 -13.99 19.26
CA SER A 132 0.12 -14.22 18.07
C SER A 132 0.44 -12.93 17.31
N MET A 133 -0.52 -12.01 17.19
CA MET A 133 -0.33 -10.77 16.43
C MET A 133 -1.34 -9.70 16.85
N ILE A 134 -0.87 -8.47 16.97
CA ILE A 134 -1.69 -7.27 17.21
C ILE A 134 -2.05 -6.60 15.89
N SER A 135 -3.34 -6.35 15.69
CA SER A 135 -3.86 -5.56 14.56
C SER A 135 -3.72 -4.07 14.82
N THR A 136 -4.10 -3.60 16.01
CA THR A 136 -3.89 -2.21 16.45
C THR A 136 -3.83 -2.11 17.97
N ALA A 137 -3.31 -0.99 18.46
CA ALA A 137 -3.24 -0.67 19.89
C ALA A 137 -3.70 0.76 20.11
N ASN A 138 -4.39 1.01 21.22
CA ASN A 138 -4.77 2.36 21.62
C ASN A 138 -3.56 3.20 22.04
N TYR A 139 -3.77 4.50 22.21
CA TYR A 139 -2.69 5.45 22.50
C TYR A 139 -2.08 5.20 23.89
N GLU A 140 -2.85 4.68 24.84
CA GLU A 140 -2.42 4.26 26.17
C GLU A 140 -1.39 3.14 26.09
N ALA A 141 -1.65 2.10 25.29
CA ALA A 141 -0.71 1.00 25.08
C ALA A 141 0.54 1.43 24.27
N ARG A 142 0.39 2.37 23.32
CA ARG A 142 1.49 2.88 22.50
C ARG A 142 2.60 3.55 23.31
N LYS A 143 2.27 4.17 24.46
CA LYS A 143 3.23 4.73 25.43
C LYS A 143 4.23 3.70 25.97
N TYR A 144 3.89 2.41 25.93
CA TYR A 144 4.76 1.30 26.36
C TYR A 144 5.56 0.69 25.20
N GLY A 145 5.41 1.20 23.98
CA GLY A 145 5.99 0.62 22.78
C GLY A 145 5.10 -0.41 22.08
N VAL A 146 3.90 -0.70 22.60
CA VAL A 146 2.96 -1.65 22.00
C VAL A 146 2.36 -1.05 20.71
N ARG A 147 2.37 -1.82 19.62
CA ARG A 147 1.94 -1.35 18.30
C ARG A 147 1.39 -2.46 17.42
N ALA A 148 0.71 -2.07 16.35
CA ALA A 148 0.33 -3.00 15.28
C ALA A 148 1.54 -3.74 14.69
N ALA A 149 1.30 -4.97 14.24
CA ALA A 149 2.28 -5.93 13.72
C ALA A 149 3.31 -6.41 14.76
N MET A 150 3.08 -6.17 16.06
CA MET A 150 3.85 -6.78 17.14
C MET A 150 3.15 -8.07 17.62
N PRO A 151 3.90 -9.15 17.92
CA PRO A 151 3.32 -10.32 18.60
C PRO A 151 2.79 -9.95 19.98
N GLY A 152 1.59 -10.41 20.31
CA GLY A 152 0.93 -10.07 21.59
C GLY A 152 1.70 -10.56 22.81
N PHE A 153 2.39 -11.69 22.74
CA PHE A 153 3.23 -12.16 23.86
C PHE A 153 4.42 -11.22 24.16
N ILE A 154 4.97 -10.54 23.14
CA ILE A 154 6.00 -9.51 23.33
C ILE A 154 5.37 -8.25 23.91
N ALA A 155 4.22 -7.83 23.38
CA ALA A 155 3.49 -6.67 23.90
C ALA A 155 3.10 -6.80 25.38
N ARG A 156 2.69 -8.01 25.79
CA ARG A 156 2.42 -8.34 27.21
C ARG A 156 3.67 -8.19 28.09
N ARG A 157 4.85 -8.46 27.55
CA ARG A 157 6.12 -8.25 28.28
C ARG A 157 6.45 -6.76 28.42
N LEU A 158 6.10 -5.95 27.43
CA LEU A 158 6.25 -4.49 27.47
C LEU A 158 5.25 -3.82 28.43
N CYS A 159 4.02 -4.32 28.46
CA CYS A 159 2.91 -3.83 29.27
C CYS A 159 2.16 -5.04 29.88
N PRO A 160 2.51 -5.47 31.11
CA PRO A 160 1.88 -6.60 31.79
C PRO A 160 0.36 -6.47 31.94
N GLU A 161 -0.12 -5.25 32.15
CA GLU A 161 -1.53 -4.88 32.32
C GLU A 161 -2.32 -4.78 31.00
N LEU A 162 -1.70 -5.02 29.85
CA LEU A 162 -2.30 -4.87 28.52
C LEU A 162 -3.58 -5.71 28.35
N ILE A 163 -4.69 -5.10 27.95
CA ILE A 163 -5.93 -5.85 27.68
C ILE A 163 -5.94 -6.27 26.21
N PHE A 164 -6.16 -7.56 25.93
CA PHE A 164 -6.37 -8.03 24.56
C PHE A 164 -7.87 -8.14 24.26
N VAL A 165 -8.27 -7.57 23.13
CA VAL A 165 -9.63 -7.71 22.59
C VAL A 165 -9.55 -8.42 21.24
N PRO A 166 -10.33 -9.50 21.00
CA PRO A 166 -10.37 -10.15 19.70
C PRO A 166 -10.84 -9.20 18.58
N THR A 167 -10.48 -9.51 17.34
CA THR A 167 -10.97 -8.75 16.18
C THR A 167 -12.45 -9.03 15.91
N ASP A 168 -13.25 -7.98 15.72
CA ASP A 168 -14.62 -8.09 15.20
C ASP A 168 -14.79 -7.24 13.92
N PHE A 169 -14.54 -7.88 12.77
CA PHE A 169 -14.66 -7.21 11.48
C PHE A 169 -16.10 -6.81 11.13
N LYS A 170 -17.14 -7.39 11.74
CA LYS A 170 -18.51 -6.93 11.50
C LYS A 170 -18.70 -5.54 12.07
N LYS A 171 -18.25 -5.32 13.31
CA LYS A 171 -18.24 -3.98 13.95
C LYS A 171 -17.38 -2.99 13.17
N TYR A 172 -16.18 -3.38 12.74
CA TYR A 172 -15.28 -2.47 12.04
C TYR A 172 -15.84 -2.03 10.68
N ASN A 173 -16.45 -2.94 9.92
CA ASN A 173 -17.13 -2.58 8.68
C ASN A 173 -18.31 -1.64 8.93
N TYR A 174 -19.12 -1.89 9.97
CA TYR A 174 -20.25 -1.03 10.33
C TYR A 174 -19.82 0.43 10.57
N TYR A 175 -18.82 0.66 11.42
CA TYR A 175 -18.33 2.02 11.69
C TYR A 175 -17.61 2.64 10.49
N SER A 176 -16.92 1.83 9.68
CA SER A 176 -16.34 2.29 8.41
C SER A 176 -17.42 2.79 7.45
N ASP A 177 -18.53 2.06 7.33
CA ASP A 177 -19.64 2.45 6.45
C ASP A 177 -20.32 3.73 6.93
N LEU A 178 -20.43 3.96 8.24
CA LEU A 178 -20.89 5.23 8.80
C LEU A 178 -19.95 6.38 8.46
N ALA A 179 -18.64 6.24 8.69
CA ALA A 179 -17.66 7.26 8.33
C ALA A 179 -17.68 7.54 6.81
N ARG A 180 -17.80 6.50 5.97
CA ARG A 180 -17.91 6.63 4.51
C ARG A 180 -19.18 7.32 4.06
N LYS A 181 -20.30 7.20 4.78
CA LYS A 181 -21.50 8.04 4.53
C LYS A 181 -21.17 9.51 4.71
N VAL A 182 -20.39 9.85 5.73
CA VAL A 182 -19.93 11.23 5.95
C VAL A 182 -19.00 11.68 4.83
N PHE A 183 -18.00 10.87 4.45
CA PHE A 183 -17.06 11.21 3.38
C PHE A 183 -17.76 11.59 2.07
N ARG A 184 -18.80 10.82 1.68
CA ARG A 184 -19.60 11.09 0.47
C ARG A 184 -20.28 12.45 0.43
N ARG A 185 -20.45 13.13 1.57
CA ARG A 185 -21.01 14.49 1.63
C ARG A 185 -20.00 15.58 1.19
N TYR A 186 -18.72 15.24 1.18
CA TYR A 186 -17.62 16.15 0.81
C TYR A 186 -17.01 15.77 -0.54
N ASP A 187 -16.92 14.48 -0.84
CA ASP A 187 -16.49 13.97 -2.13
C ASP A 187 -17.25 12.66 -2.44
N PRO A 188 -18.18 12.64 -3.42
CA PRO A 188 -18.88 11.42 -3.80
C PRO A 188 -17.98 10.37 -4.44
N ASN A 189 -16.81 10.77 -4.96
CA ASN A 189 -15.83 9.93 -5.66
C ASN A 189 -14.58 9.64 -4.82
N PHE A 190 -14.69 9.80 -3.50
CA PHE A 190 -13.56 9.59 -2.58
C PHE A 190 -12.93 8.19 -2.77
N LEU A 191 -11.62 8.12 -2.53
CA LEU A 191 -10.87 6.87 -2.57
C LEU A 191 -10.68 6.31 -1.17
N ALA A 192 -11.42 5.26 -0.83
CA ALA A 192 -11.16 4.46 0.35
C ALA A 192 -9.88 3.63 0.16
N ALA A 193 -8.87 3.84 1.00
CA ALA A 193 -7.65 3.03 1.00
C ALA A 193 -7.74 1.84 1.97
N SER A 194 -8.47 2.00 3.07
CA SER A 194 -8.74 0.94 4.06
C SER A 194 -10.15 1.08 4.65
N LEU A 195 -10.42 0.41 5.78
CA LEU A 195 -11.64 0.65 6.57
C LEU A 195 -11.61 2.01 7.28
N ASP A 196 -10.43 2.48 7.66
CA ASP A 196 -10.23 3.67 8.48
C ASP A 196 -9.64 4.87 7.75
N GLU A 197 -9.24 4.74 6.49
CA GLU A 197 -8.55 5.81 5.78
C GLU A 197 -9.10 6.05 4.37
N ALA A 198 -9.16 7.33 3.98
CA ALA A 198 -9.69 7.77 2.69
C ALA A 198 -9.03 9.05 2.20
N TYR A 199 -9.00 9.22 0.88
CA TYR A 199 -8.62 10.45 0.18
C TYR A 199 -9.86 11.08 -0.44
N LEU A 200 -10.06 12.36 -0.18
CA LEU A 200 -11.16 13.16 -0.67
C LEU A 200 -10.62 14.36 -1.44
N ASP A 201 -11.18 14.63 -2.60
CA ASP A 201 -10.94 15.88 -3.30
C ASP A 201 -11.97 16.92 -2.83
N ILE A 202 -11.54 17.81 -1.94
CA ILE A 202 -12.42 18.80 -1.33
C ILE A 202 -12.43 20.13 -2.10
N THR A 203 -11.89 20.16 -3.32
CA THR A 203 -11.77 21.38 -4.12
C THR A 203 -13.13 22.04 -4.36
N GLU A 204 -14.12 21.29 -4.82
CA GLU A 204 -15.43 21.83 -5.17
C GLU A 204 -16.25 22.17 -3.92
N VAL A 205 -16.23 21.33 -2.87
CA VAL A 205 -16.97 21.64 -1.64
C VAL A 205 -16.43 22.87 -0.91
N CYS A 206 -15.12 23.16 -1.00
CA CYS A 206 -14.56 24.42 -0.49
C CYS A 206 -15.14 25.63 -1.25
N LYS A 207 -15.22 25.55 -2.58
CA LYS A 207 -15.78 26.62 -3.43
C LYS A 207 -17.28 26.81 -3.18
N ASP A 208 -18.05 25.74 -3.24
CA ASP A 208 -19.52 25.77 -3.13
C ASP A 208 -19.99 26.32 -1.79
N ARG A 209 -19.27 26.00 -0.70
CA ARG A 209 -19.60 26.49 0.65
C ARG A 209 -18.93 27.82 0.99
N GLY A 210 -17.97 28.29 0.19
CA GLY A 210 -17.16 29.48 0.50
C GLY A 210 -16.34 29.33 1.79
N LEU A 211 -15.93 28.11 2.12
CA LEU A 211 -15.17 27.79 3.34
C LEU A 211 -13.71 27.46 3.03
N THR A 212 -12.82 27.74 3.96
CA THR A 212 -11.42 27.33 3.83
C THR A 212 -11.29 25.81 3.97
N SER A 213 -10.20 25.25 3.42
CA SER A 213 -9.94 23.82 3.54
C SER A 213 -9.74 23.37 5.00
N GLU A 214 -9.26 24.26 5.86
CA GLU A 214 -9.18 24.04 7.31
C GLU A 214 -10.56 23.89 7.95
N GLN A 215 -11.50 24.77 7.58
CA GLN A 215 -12.88 24.71 8.06
C GLN A 215 -13.60 23.45 7.56
N ILE A 216 -13.41 23.07 6.29
CA ILE A 216 -13.97 21.84 5.74
C ILE A 216 -13.40 20.61 6.45
N ALA A 217 -12.09 20.57 6.72
CA ALA A 217 -11.48 19.47 7.47
C ALA A 217 -12.04 19.36 8.90
N MET A 218 -12.24 20.48 9.58
CA MET A 218 -12.84 20.51 10.92
C MET A 218 -14.30 20.06 10.90
N ASP A 219 -15.09 20.54 9.94
CA ASP A 219 -16.48 20.16 9.72
C ASP A 219 -16.61 18.66 9.46
N LEU A 220 -15.77 18.09 8.59
CA LEU A 220 -15.72 16.66 8.30
C LEU A 220 -15.40 15.83 9.55
N ARG A 221 -14.40 16.24 10.34
CA ARG A 221 -14.02 15.55 11.58
C ARG A 221 -15.13 15.60 12.63
N THR A 222 -15.77 16.76 12.78
CA THR A 222 -16.92 16.95 13.69
C THR A 222 -18.08 16.06 13.28
N SER A 223 -18.43 16.09 11.99
CA SER A 223 -19.46 15.25 11.39
C SER A 223 -19.22 13.75 11.57
N ILE A 224 -17.98 13.28 11.48
CA ILE A 224 -17.64 11.88 11.74
C ILE A 224 -17.85 11.54 13.22
N TYR A 225 -17.41 12.42 14.12
CA TYR A 225 -17.60 12.22 15.55
C TYR A 225 -19.08 12.17 15.93
N GLU A 226 -19.90 13.06 15.38
CA GLU A 226 -21.35 13.07 15.59
C GLU A 226 -22.03 11.79 15.09
N GLU A 227 -21.63 11.28 13.93
CA GLU A 227 -22.23 10.07 13.32
C GLU A 227 -21.74 8.77 13.98
N THR A 228 -20.49 8.74 14.46
CA THR A 228 -19.83 7.49 14.87
C THR A 228 -19.44 7.42 16.34
N GLY A 229 -19.33 8.56 17.03
CA GLY A 229 -18.70 8.66 18.35
C GLY A 229 -17.18 8.50 18.34
N LEU A 230 -16.54 8.37 17.16
CA LEU A 230 -15.11 8.11 17.00
C LEU A 230 -14.39 9.35 16.46
N THR A 231 -13.14 9.56 16.88
CA THR A 231 -12.32 10.65 16.37
C THR A 231 -11.51 10.22 15.14
N CYS A 232 -11.15 11.20 14.33
CA CYS A 232 -10.19 11.04 13.26
C CYS A 232 -9.24 12.24 13.16
N SER A 233 -8.12 12.00 12.52
CA SER A 233 -7.17 13.03 12.09
C SER A 233 -7.25 13.26 10.60
N ALA A 234 -6.95 14.49 10.19
CA ALA A 234 -7.02 14.90 8.78
C ALA A 234 -5.75 15.65 8.34
N GLY A 235 -5.34 15.42 7.10
CA GLY A 235 -4.25 16.16 6.45
C GLY A 235 -4.76 16.77 5.16
N VAL A 236 -4.48 18.04 4.94
CA VAL A 236 -4.86 18.74 3.70
C VAL A 236 -3.61 19.20 2.97
N ALA A 237 -3.52 18.95 1.68
CA ALA A 237 -2.43 19.39 0.82
C ALA A 237 -2.83 19.45 -0.66
N ALA A 238 -1.90 19.88 -1.52
CA ALA A 238 -2.13 19.96 -2.96
C ALA A 238 -2.24 18.60 -3.68
N ASN A 239 -1.77 17.51 -3.05
CA ASN A 239 -1.81 16.16 -3.63
C ASN A 239 -1.97 15.08 -2.57
N ARG A 240 -2.35 13.88 -3.00
CA ARG A 240 -2.63 12.73 -2.12
C ARG A 240 -1.44 12.32 -1.25
N LEU A 241 -0.22 12.33 -1.80
CA LEU A 241 0.99 11.95 -1.06
C LEU A 241 1.21 12.86 0.14
N LEU A 242 1.18 14.17 -0.08
CA LEU A 242 1.37 15.15 1.00
C LEU A 242 0.19 15.17 1.97
N ALA A 243 -1.05 14.99 1.49
CA ALA A 243 -2.23 14.92 2.35
C ALA A 243 -2.10 13.75 3.36
N LYS A 244 -1.63 12.58 2.91
CA LYS A 244 -1.36 11.44 3.79
C LYS A 244 -0.33 11.78 4.86
N VAL A 245 0.81 12.37 4.47
CA VAL A 245 1.86 12.78 5.41
C VAL A 245 1.30 13.76 6.45
N CYS A 246 0.54 14.77 6.00
CA CYS A 246 -0.05 15.78 6.87
C CYS A 246 -1.00 15.17 7.91
N SER A 247 -1.78 14.16 7.54
CA SER A 247 -2.76 13.54 8.44
C SER A 247 -2.14 12.85 9.66
N ASP A 248 -0.86 12.48 9.58
CA ASP A 248 -0.14 11.82 10.67
C ASP A 248 0.54 12.80 11.64
N ILE A 249 0.65 14.10 11.31
CA ILE A 249 1.43 15.08 12.08
C ILE A 249 0.79 15.39 13.44
N ASN A 250 -0.51 15.71 13.41
CA ASN A 250 -1.26 16.14 14.59
C ASN A 250 -2.19 15.03 15.11
N LYS A 251 -1.79 13.76 14.98
CA LYS A 251 -2.53 12.63 15.56
C LYS A 251 -2.32 12.52 17.07
N PRO A 252 -3.34 12.12 17.86
CA PRO A 252 -4.74 11.87 17.47
C PRO A 252 -5.61 13.12 17.45
N ASN A 253 -6.79 13.02 16.81
CA ASN A 253 -7.87 14.00 16.81
C ASN A 253 -7.40 15.43 16.50
N GLY A 254 -6.56 15.55 15.50
CA GLY A 254 -6.03 16.82 15.03
C GLY A 254 -5.91 16.86 13.51
N GLN A 255 -5.65 18.06 12.98
CA GLN A 255 -5.48 18.25 11.55
C GLN A 255 -4.25 19.09 11.23
N PHE A 256 -3.70 18.92 10.03
CA PHE A 256 -2.60 19.73 9.52
C PHE A 256 -2.90 20.16 8.08
N ILE A 257 -2.73 21.45 7.80
CA ILE A 257 -3.00 22.05 6.49
C ILE A 257 -1.68 22.51 5.90
N LEU A 258 -1.24 21.88 4.81
CA LEU A 258 -0.14 22.34 3.99
C LEU A 258 -0.70 23.25 2.88
N PRO A 259 -0.35 24.55 2.85
CA PRO A 259 -0.85 25.44 1.81
C PRO A 259 -0.50 24.95 0.41
N ASN A 260 -1.40 25.18 -0.56
CA ASN A 260 -1.19 24.95 -1.98
C ASN A 260 -0.26 26.02 -2.60
N ASP A 261 0.90 26.21 -1.99
CA ASP A 261 1.94 27.12 -2.43
C ASP A 261 3.22 26.31 -2.64
N ARG A 262 3.87 26.53 -3.79
CA ARG A 262 5.07 25.79 -4.17
C ARG A 262 6.17 25.94 -3.11
N ARG A 263 6.39 27.16 -2.61
CA ARG A 263 7.46 27.42 -1.64
C ARG A 263 7.15 26.74 -0.31
N ALA A 264 5.91 26.83 0.18
CA ALA A 264 5.47 26.11 1.37
C ALA A 264 5.68 24.61 1.26
N ILE A 265 5.30 24.01 0.12
CA ILE A 265 5.46 22.57 -0.15
C ILE A 265 6.94 22.17 -0.15
N VAL A 266 7.78 22.87 -0.92
CA VAL A 266 9.21 22.54 -1.00
C VAL A 266 9.86 22.67 0.39
N THR A 267 9.59 23.75 1.11
CA THR A 267 10.13 23.94 2.47
C THR A 267 9.67 22.84 3.43
N PHE A 268 8.41 22.43 3.37
CA PHE A 268 7.87 21.35 4.18
C PHE A 268 8.57 20.01 3.88
N VAL A 269 8.75 19.69 2.59
CA VAL A 269 9.33 18.42 2.16
C VAL A 269 10.83 18.33 2.41
N SER A 270 11.59 19.42 2.27
CA SER A 270 13.06 19.40 2.37
C SER A 270 13.59 18.71 3.64
N SER A 271 12.98 18.99 4.79
CA SER A 271 13.40 18.44 6.08
C SER A 271 12.74 17.10 6.46
N LEU A 272 11.79 16.62 5.66
CA LEU A 272 10.98 15.47 5.99
C LEU A 272 11.83 14.18 5.87
N PRO A 273 11.89 13.34 6.92
CA PRO A 273 12.57 12.05 6.82
C PRO A 273 11.91 11.16 5.77
N ILE A 274 12.70 10.51 4.93
CA ILE A 274 12.20 9.67 3.82
C ILE A 274 11.23 8.57 4.30
N ARG A 275 11.40 8.10 5.53
CA ARG A 275 10.56 7.05 6.12
C ARG A 275 9.11 7.46 6.37
N LYS A 276 8.82 8.77 6.38
CA LYS A 276 7.46 9.32 6.51
C LYS A 276 6.68 9.29 5.19
N ILE A 277 7.35 9.05 4.06
CA ILE A 277 6.73 9.02 2.74
C ILE A 277 6.09 7.65 2.47
N GLY A 278 4.82 7.67 2.05
CA GLY A 278 4.13 6.48 1.56
C GLY A 278 4.88 5.86 0.38
N GLY A 279 5.17 4.56 0.45
CA GLY A 279 6.00 3.85 -0.54
C GLY A 279 7.44 3.60 -0.09
N ILE A 280 7.97 4.34 0.90
CA ILE A 280 9.32 4.12 1.44
C ILE A 280 9.23 3.28 2.72
N GLY A 281 9.41 1.96 2.56
CA GLY A 281 9.47 0.98 3.64
C GLY A 281 10.87 0.84 4.28
N LYS A 282 10.99 -0.04 5.30
CA LYS A 282 12.26 -0.32 6.01
C LYS A 282 13.42 -0.63 5.04
N VAL A 283 13.16 -1.46 4.02
CA VAL A 283 14.20 -1.90 3.09
C VAL A 283 14.69 -0.74 2.22
N THR A 284 13.77 -0.01 1.59
CA THR A 284 14.11 1.15 0.75
C THR A 284 14.78 2.25 1.56
N GLU A 285 14.33 2.50 2.80
CA GLU A 285 14.98 3.42 3.73
C GLU A 285 16.44 3.02 3.98
N HIS A 286 16.72 1.76 4.31
CA HIS A 286 18.10 1.29 4.51
C HIS A 286 18.95 1.40 3.24
N ILE A 287 18.40 1.05 2.08
CA ILE A 287 19.11 1.15 0.81
C ILE A 287 19.49 2.61 0.54
N LEU A 288 18.54 3.55 0.63
CA LEU A 288 18.79 4.98 0.39
C LEU A 288 19.75 5.58 1.43
N LYS A 289 19.50 5.30 2.72
CA LYS A 289 20.28 5.85 3.83
C LYS A 289 21.67 5.28 3.92
N ASP A 290 21.77 3.96 4.06
CA ASP A 290 23.05 3.30 4.29
C ASP A 290 23.83 3.20 2.98
N GLY A 291 23.15 3.05 1.84
CA GLY A 291 23.80 2.95 0.55
C GLY A 291 24.22 4.28 -0.08
N LEU A 292 23.41 5.35 0.04
CA LEU A 292 23.65 6.64 -0.62
C LEU A 292 23.72 7.85 0.33
N GLY A 293 23.51 7.66 1.63
CA GLY A 293 23.49 8.75 2.60
C GLY A 293 22.22 9.61 2.56
N ILE A 294 21.13 9.11 1.96
CA ILE A 294 19.87 9.85 1.83
C ILE A 294 18.96 9.53 3.03
N ASN A 295 18.73 10.54 3.87
CA ASN A 295 17.91 10.54 5.08
C ASN A 295 16.66 11.43 4.93
N THR A 296 16.78 12.54 4.18
CA THR A 296 15.68 13.50 3.96
C THR A 296 15.24 13.53 2.50
N CYS A 297 14.07 14.11 2.23
CA CYS A 297 13.57 14.24 0.86
C CYS A 297 14.39 15.25 0.04
N GLU A 298 15.00 16.26 0.65
CA GLU A 298 15.90 17.18 -0.06
C GLU A 298 17.12 16.44 -0.64
N GLU A 299 17.70 15.52 0.15
CA GLU A 299 18.87 14.74 -0.25
C GLU A 299 18.57 13.84 -1.46
N MET A 300 17.29 13.49 -1.73
CA MET A 300 16.90 12.80 -2.97
C MET A 300 17.19 13.64 -4.21
N LEU A 301 16.91 14.95 -4.17
CA LEU A 301 17.21 15.85 -5.28
C LEU A 301 18.72 16.09 -5.41
N GLN A 302 19.39 16.31 -4.28
CA GLN A 302 20.85 16.50 -4.25
C GLN A 302 21.62 15.28 -4.79
N LYS A 303 21.05 14.08 -4.63
CA LYS A 303 21.59 12.81 -5.14
C LYS A 303 20.91 12.33 -6.42
N GLY A 304 20.19 13.20 -7.14
CA GLY A 304 19.45 12.83 -8.35
C GLY A 304 20.27 12.05 -9.38
N GLY A 305 21.51 12.48 -9.68
CA GLY A 305 22.39 11.73 -10.58
C GLY A 305 22.72 10.31 -10.10
N HIS A 306 22.84 10.09 -8.79
CA HIS A 306 23.07 8.74 -8.24
C HIS A 306 21.81 7.89 -8.35
N LEU A 307 20.64 8.50 -8.09
CA LEU A 307 19.36 7.80 -8.20
C LEU A 307 19.11 7.33 -9.64
N CYS A 308 19.33 8.19 -10.64
CA CYS A 308 19.19 7.83 -12.04
C CYS A 308 20.23 6.80 -12.53
N ALA A 309 21.40 6.72 -11.89
CA ALA A 309 22.44 5.76 -12.27
C ALA A 309 22.24 4.35 -11.66
N LEU A 310 21.61 4.27 -10.49
CA LEU A 310 21.60 3.04 -9.67
C LEU A 310 20.24 2.38 -9.55
N PHE A 311 19.15 3.10 -9.83
CA PHE A 311 17.79 2.59 -9.76
C PHE A 311 17.12 2.55 -11.13
N SER A 312 16.05 1.78 -11.23
CA SER A 312 15.16 1.82 -12.39
C SER A 312 14.57 3.22 -12.57
N ILE A 313 14.19 3.56 -13.80
CA ILE A 313 13.60 4.86 -14.14
C ILE A 313 12.38 5.16 -13.27
N SER A 314 11.51 4.16 -13.04
CA SER A 314 10.32 4.32 -12.20
C SER A 314 10.64 4.64 -10.73
N SER A 315 11.68 4.02 -10.17
CA SER A 315 12.12 4.28 -8.80
C SER A 315 12.77 5.66 -8.69
N ALA A 316 13.63 6.01 -9.65
CA ALA A 316 14.26 7.34 -9.70
C ALA A 316 13.20 8.44 -9.82
N ASP A 317 12.22 8.29 -10.72
CA ASP A 317 11.11 9.21 -10.89
C ASP A 317 10.29 9.38 -9.61
N PHE A 318 9.99 8.27 -8.93
CA PHE A 318 9.31 8.31 -7.64
C PHE A 318 10.11 9.11 -6.61
N PHE A 319 11.41 8.85 -6.45
CA PHE A 319 12.24 9.57 -5.48
C PHE A 319 12.41 11.05 -5.82
N LEU A 320 12.61 11.39 -7.09
CA LEU A 320 12.68 12.79 -7.54
C LEU A 320 11.34 13.51 -7.33
N SER A 321 10.21 12.85 -7.64
CA SER A 321 8.87 13.37 -7.37
C SER A 321 8.67 13.64 -5.88
N VAL A 322 9.09 12.72 -5.02
CA VAL A 322 9.05 12.88 -3.56
C VAL A 322 9.88 14.09 -3.12
N GLY A 323 11.11 14.24 -3.62
CA GLY A 323 11.97 15.39 -3.30
C GLY A 323 11.35 16.74 -3.71
N LEU A 324 10.57 16.76 -4.79
CA LEU A 324 9.81 17.93 -5.25
C LEU A 324 8.47 18.11 -4.51
N GLY A 325 8.05 17.17 -3.67
CA GLY A 325 6.72 17.19 -3.05
C GLY A 325 5.58 16.99 -4.06
N LEU A 326 5.86 16.27 -5.15
CA LEU A 326 4.86 15.89 -6.14
C LEU A 326 4.16 14.59 -5.73
N GLY A 327 2.94 14.44 -6.21
CA GLY A 327 2.10 13.29 -5.99
C GLY A 327 0.86 13.38 -6.86
N SER A 328 0.09 12.31 -6.90
CA SER A 328 -1.09 12.23 -7.76
C SER A 328 -2.19 13.23 -7.36
N THR A 329 -2.64 14.06 -8.30
CA THR A 329 -3.73 15.04 -8.15
C THR A 329 -4.99 14.68 -8.94
N ASP A 330 -4.91 13.67 -9.79
CA ASP A 330 -6.00 13.12 -10.58
C ASP A 330 -7.09 12.48 -9.71
N THR A 331 -8.34 12.64 -10.17
CA THR A 331 -9.47 11.88 -9.63
C THR A 331 -9.21 10.39 -9.86
N PRO A 332 -9.17 9.56 -8.79
CA PRO A 332 -8.87 8.15 -8.91
C PRO A 332 -9.88 7.43 -9.82
N GLN A 333 -9.38 6.74 -10.83
CA GLN A 333 -10.21 5.84 -11.61
C GLN A 333 -10.59 4.60 -10.78
N VAL A 334 -11.79 4.07 -11.01
CA VAL A 334 -12.24 2.81 -10.40
C VAL A 334 -11.29 1.69 -10.83
N ARG A 335 -10.46 1.22 -9.90
CA ARG A 335 -9.54 0.10 -10.16
C ARG A 335 -10.28 -1.22 -9.95
N LEU A 336 -10.35 -2.01 -11.00
CA LEU A 336 -10.80 -3.39 -10.90
C LEU A 336 -9.80 -4.21 -10.05
N ARG A 337 -10.33 -5.12 -9.24
CA ARG A 337 -9.52 -6.02 -8.43
C ARG A 337 -8.64 -6.88 -9.35
N LYS A 338 -7.33 -6.96 -9.05
CA LYS A 338 -6.38 -7.78 -9.84
C LYS A 338 -6.23 -9.23 -9.34
N SER A 339 -6.56 -9.49 -8.06
CA SER A 339 -6.51 -10.83 -7.47
C SER A 339 -7.31 -10.96 -6.18
N ILE A 340 -7.65 -12.19 -5.82
CA ILE A 340 -8.30 -12.57 -4.56
C ILE A 340 -7.56 -13.75 -3.95
N SER A 341 -7.43 -13.80 -2.63
CA SER A 341 -6.63 -14.82 -1.96
C SER A 341 -7.04 -15.07 -0.52
N ASN A 342 -6.88 -16.31 -0.09
CA ASN A 342 -7.01 -16.71 1.30
C ASN A 342 -5.73 -17.39 1.78
N GLU A 343 -5.26 -17.01 2.97
CA GLU A 343 -4.13 -17.68 3.64
C GLU A 343 -4.40 -17.88 5.13
N ARG A 344 -3.80 -18.94 5.67
CA ARG A 344 -3.92 -19.30 7.08
C ARG A 344 -2.57 -19.70 7.66
N THR A 345 -2.21 -19.09 8.78
CA THR A 345 -1.08 -19.52 9.62
C THR A 345 -1.57 -20.53 10.65
N PHE A 346 -0.76 -21.56 10.92
CA PHE A 346 -1.06 -22.63 11.88
C PHE A 346 0.24 -23.09 12.57
N ALA A 347 0.10 -23.93 13.60
CA ALA A 347 1.25 -24.57 14.24
C ALA A 347 2.05 -25.39 13.22
N ALA A 348 3.38 -25.31 13.25
CA ALA A 348 4.20 -25.97 12.24
C ALA A 348 3.97 -27.48 12.21
N THR A 349 3.72 -28.03 11.03
CA THR A 349 3.48 -29.47 10.84
C THR A 349 4.12 -29.97 9.55
N ALA A 350 4.55 -31.22 9.53
CA ALA A 350 4.99 -31.94 8.33
C ALA A 350 4.00 -33.07 7.96
N GLU A 351 2.87 -33.16 8.65
CA GLU A 351 1.85 -34.18 8.40
C GLU A 351 1.09 -33.84 7.12
N GLU A 352 1.34 -34.61 6.06
CA GLU A 352 0.75 -34.38 4.73
C GLU A 352 -0.77 -34.32 4.78
N LYS A 353 -1.43 -35.25 5.49
CA LYS A 353 -2.89 -35.28 5.64
C LYS A 353 -3.45 -33.96 6.15
N LEU A 354 -2.82 -33.40 7.19
CA LEU A 354 -3.23 -32.12 7.77
C LEU A 354 -2.97 -30.95 6.80
N ILE A 355 -1.88 -30.99 6.04
CA ILE A 355 -1.57 -29.96 5.04
C ILE A 355 -2.59 -29.99 3.89
N PHE A 356 -2.92 -31.18 3.35
CA PHE A 356 -3.93 -31.33 2.31
C PHE A 356 -5.33 -30.96 2.80
N GLN A 357 -5.67 -31.25 4.06
CA GLN A 357 -6.94 -30.79 4.64
C GLN A 357 -7.02 -29.26 4.64
N LYS A 358 -5.98 -28.57 5.14
CA LYS A 358 -5.94 -27.10 5.13
C LYS A 358 -6.00 -26.51 3.73
N LEU A 359 -5.43 -27.20 2.74
CA LEU A 359 -5.50 -26.81 1.35
C LEU A 359 -6.94 -26.88 0.82
N ALA A 360 -7.68 -27.94 1.16
CA ALA A 360 -9.09 -28.09 0.80
C ALA A 360 -9.96 -27.01 1.44
N ASP A 361 -9.78 -26.74 2.74
CA ASP A 361 -10.52 -25.69 3.46
C ASP A 361 -10.27 -24.30 2.81
N LEU A 362 -9.03 -24.02 2.40
CA LEU A 362 -8.68 -22.78 1.70
C LEU A 362 -9.29 -22.68 0.30
N ALA A 363 -9.37 -23.80 -0.44
CA ALA A 363 -9.98 -23.83 -1.76
C ALA A 363 -11.48 -23.52 -1.68
N GLU A 364 -12.17 -24.07 -0.67
CA GLU A 364 -13.58 -23.78 -0.40
C GLU A 364 -13.79 -22.32 -0.03
N MET A 365 -13.05 -21.79 0.96
CA MET A 365 -13.16 -20.38 1.34
C MET A 365 -12.89 -19.44 0.15
N LEU A 366 -11.86 -19.71 -0.64
CA LEU A 366 -11.53 -18.89 -1.80
C LEU A 366 -12.62 -18.95 -2.88
N SER A 367 -13.19 -20.14 -3.12
CA SER A 367 -14.30 -20.31 -4.06
C SER A 367 -15.54 -19.53 -3.62
N MET A 368 -15.90 -19.58 -2.34
CA MET A 368 -17.02 -18.80 -1.78
C MET A 368 -16.79 -17.28 -1.91
N ASP A 369 -15.57 -16.80 -1.63
CA ASP A 369 -15.24 -15.38 -1.77
C ASP A 369 -15.28 -14.93 -3.24
N MET A 370 -14.83 -15.79 -4.17
CA MET A 370 -14.92 -15.55 -5.60
C MET A 370 -16.37 -15.51 -6.09
N GLU A 371 -17.20 -16.46 -5.65
CA GLU A 371 -18.63 -16.51 -5.99
C GLU A 371 -19.36 -15.25 -5.51
N LYS A 372 -19.10 -14.82 -4.27
CA LYS A 372 -19.68 -13.59 -3.70
C LYS A 372 -19.37 -12.34 -4.54
N GLU A 373 -18.19 -12.28 -5.16
CA GLU A 373 -17.78 -11.16 -6.01
C GLU A 373 -18.03 -11.40 -7.51
N GLY A 374 -18.62 -12.54 -7.89
CA GLY A 374 -18.85 -12.91 -9.30
C GLY A 374 -17.55 -13.08 -10.10
N LEU A 375 -16.46 -13.48 -9.45
CA LEU A 375 -15.13 -13.56 -10.04
C LEU A 375 -14.77 -14.97 -10.51
N SER A 376 -14.08 -15.05 -11.63
CA SER A 376 -13.38 -16.25 -12.10
C SER A 376 -12.02 -15.85 -12.68
N GLY A 377 -10.98 -16.66 -12.48
CA GLY A 377 -9.61 -16.30 -12.86
C GLY A 377 -8.81 -17.47 -13.43
N ARG A 378 -7.69 -17.17 -14.11
CA ARG A 378 -6.88 -18.18 -14.82
C ARG A 378 -5.61 -18.59 -14.10
N THR A 379 -5.06 -17.73 -13.24
CA THR A 379 -3.79 -18.03 -12.56
C THR A 379 -4.03 -18.37 -11.10
N LEU A 380 -3.74 -19.62 -10.75
CA LEU A 380 -3.70 -20.08 -9.38
C LEU A 380 -2.27 -20.02 -8.84
N THR A 381 -2.10 -19.35 -7.70
CA THR A 381 -0.83 -19.28 -6.97
C THR A 381 -0.98 -19.95 -5.60
N LEU A 382 -0.14 -20.94 -5.34
CA LEU A 382 0.08 -21.55 -4.03
C LEU A 382 1.20 -20.77 -3.31
N LYS A 383 0.91 -20.32 -2.10
CA LYS A 383 1.87 -19.70 -1.18
C LYS A 383 2.11 -20.60 0.01
N LEU A 384 3.37 -20.90 0.29
CA LEU A 384 3.80 -21.72 1.41
C LEU A 384 4.72 -20.91 2.31
N LYS A 385 4.58 -21.07 3.63
CA LYS A 385 5.60 -20.62 4.59
C LYS A 385 6.10 -21.82 5.37
N THR A 386 7.40 -22.04 5.36
CA THR A 386 8.02 -23.14 6.08
C THR A 386 8.04 -22.89 7.59
N ALA A 387 8.32 -23.93 8.38
CA ALA A 387 8.54 -23.78 9.82
C ALA A 387 9.66 -22.76 10.17
N SER A 388 10.63 -22.57 9.27
CA SER A 388 11.72 -21.58 9.35
C SER A 388 11.36 -20.20 8.76
N PHE A 389 10.08 -19.92 8.53
CA PHE A 389 9.55 -18.64 8.01
C PHE A 389 9.96 -18.26 6.58
N GLU A 390 10.63 -19.15 5.85
CA GLU A 390 10.89 -18.98 4.42
C GLU A 390 9.56 -19.05 3.66
N VAL A 391 9.35 -18.12 2.72
CA VAL A 391 8.15 -18.07 1.88
C VAL A 391 8.49 -18.60 0.50
N ARG A 392 7.68 -19.54 0.02
CA ARG A 392 7.75 -20.07 -1.34
C ARG A 392 6.43 -19.84 -2.05
N THR A 393 6.50 -19.55 -3.34
CA THR A 393 5.32 -19.39 -4.19
C THR A 393 5.47 -20.24 -5.45
N ARG A 394 4.37 -20.88 -5.85
CA ARG A 394 4.26 -21.67 -7.08
C ARG A 394 2.97 -21.25 -7.77
N ALA A 395 3.00 -21.09 -9.08
CA ALA A 395 1.83 -20.67 -9.83
C ALA A 395 1.62 -21.53 -11.06
N VAL A 396 0.36 -21.65 -11.47
CA VAL A 396 -0.03 -22.22 -12.76
C VAL A 396 -1.09 -21.32 -13.39
N THR A 397 -0.92 -21.02 -14.67
CA THR A 397 -1.92 -20.30 -15.48
C THR A 397 -2.63 -21.30 -16.39
N LEU A 398 -3.94 -21.33 -16.31
CA LEU A 398 -4.81 -22.27 -17.02
C LEU A 398 -5.38 -21.63 -18.29
N GLN A 399 -5.77 -22.48 -19.23
CA GLN A 399 -6.43 -22.02 -20.45
C GLN A 399 -7.85 -21.53 -20.19
N GLN A 400 -8.57 -22.17 -19.26
CA GLN A 400 -9.92 -21.79 -18.85
C GLN A 400 -9.92 -21.03 -17.53
N TYR A 401 -10.93 -20.17 -17.34
CA TYR A 401 -11.21 -19.55 -16.05
C TYR A 401 -11.73 -20.59 -15.07
N ILE A 402 -11.27 -20.53 -13.82
CA ILE A 402 -11.73 -21.36 -12.72
C ILE A 402 -12.28 -20.49 -11.59
N CYS A 403 -13.27 -21.03 -10.89
CA CYS A 403 -13.84 -20.46 -9.67
C CYS A 403 -14.34 -21.52 -8.67
N SER A 404 -14.48 -22.78 -9.10
CA SER A 404 -14.96 -23.87 -8.26
C SER A 404 -13.89 -24.35 -7.27
N SER A 405 -14.30 -24.71 -6.06
CA SER A 405 -13.43 -25.31 -5.05
C SER A 405 -12.72 -26.57 -5.57
N SER A 406 -13.43 -27.41 -6.34
CA SER A 406 -12.87 -28.63 -6.94
C SER A 406 -11.73 -28.35 -7.92
N ASP A 407 -11.89 -27.37 -8.81
CA ASP A 407 -10.85 -27.01 -9.78
C ASP A 407 -9.63 -26.40 -9.08
N ILE A 408 -9.88 -25.47 -8.15
CA ILE A 408 -8.85 -24.83 -7.33
C ILE A 408 -8.04 -25.90 -6.58
N LEU A 409 -8.73 -26.81 -5.89
CA LEU A 409 -8.10 -27.88 -5.11
C LEU A 409 -7.30 -28.84 -5.98
N GLN A 410 -7.82 -29.21 -7.16
CA GLN A 410 -7.13 -30.09 -8.09
C GLN A 410 -5.75 -29.52 -8.49
N HIS A 411 -5.73 -28.25 -8.90
CA HIS A 411 -4.49 -27.61 -9.35
C HIS A 411 -3.56 -27.28 -8.19
N ALA A 412 -4.09 -26.79 -7.07
CA ALA A 412 -3.32 -26.52 -5.87
C ALA A 412 -2.64 -27.79 -5.33
N SER A 413 -3.33 -28.93 -5.37
CA SER A 413 -2.79 -30.22 -4.90
C SER A 413 -1.60 -30.67 -5.73
N LYS A 414 -1.62 -30.44 -7.05
CA LYS A 414 -0.47 -30.73 -7.93
C LYS A 414 0.73 -29.85 -7.58
N LEU A 415 0.51 -28.56 -7.34
CA LEU A 415 1.56 -27.63 -6.92
C LEU A 415 2.15 -28.02 -5.55
N LEU A 416 1.29 -28.42 -4.60
CA LEU A 416 1.72 -28.81 -3.26
C LEU A 416 2.55 -30.11 -3.29
N LYS A 417 2.13 -31.13 -4.08
CA LYS A 417 2.85 -32.40 -4.20
C LYS A 417 4.31 -32.23 -4.63
N ALA A 418 4.60 -31.24 -5.47
CA ALA A 418 5.96 -30.95 -5.93
C ALA A 418 6.87 -30.35 -4.83
N GLU A 419 6.30 -29.83 -3.74
CA GLU A 419 7.05 -29.23 -2.62
C GLU A 419 7.24 -30.18 -1.44
N LEU A 420 6.57 -31.34 -1.43
CA LEU A 420 6.68 -32.33 -0.36
C LEU A 420 7.94 -33.21 -0.51
N PRO A 421 8.53 -33.68 0.61
CA PRO A 421 8.14 -33.43 2.00
C PRO A 421 8.65 -32.06 2.51
N ILE A 422 7.78 -31.32 3.20
CA ILE A 422 8.14 -30.02 3.80
C ILE A 422 7.34 -29.74 5.08
N SER A 423 7.98 -29.11 6.07
CA SER A 423 7.29 -28.64 7.28
C SER A 423 6.78 -27.21 7.08
N LEU A 424 5.46 -27.03 7.18
CA LEU A 424 4.75 -25.79 6.89
C LEU A 424 4.10 -25.20 8.14
N ARG A 425 4.02 -23.86 8.15
CA ARG A 425 3.29 -23.07 9.15
C ARG A 425 2.26 -22.10 8.54
N LEU A 426 2.25 -21.95 7.22
CA LEU A 426 1.23 -21.21 6.48
C LEU A 426 1.05 -21.83 5.11
N ILE A 427 -0.21 -21.89 4.68
CA ILE A 427 -0.60 -22.18 3.31
C ILE A 427 -1.58 -21.09 2.86
N GLY A 428 -1.51 -20.74 1.58
CA GLY A 428 -2.35 -19.72 0.97
C GLY A 428 -2.60 -20.02 -0.49
N LEU A 429 -3.80 -19.66 -0.95
CA LEU A 429 -4.22 -19.76 -2.34
C LEU A 429 -4.63 -18.39 -2.84
N ARG A 430 -4.19 -18.05 -4.06
CA ARG A 430 -4.52 -16.79 -4.74
C ARG A 430 -4.95 -17.08 -6.17
N ILE A 431 -6.04 -16.47 -6.60
CA ILE A 431 -6.46 -16.42 -7.99
C ILE A 431 -6.24 -15.01 -8.54
N SER A 432 -5.70 -14.92 -9.76
CA SER A 432 -5.52 -13.67 -10.52
C SER A 432 -5.80 -13.88 -12.01
N HIS A 433 -5.69 -12.81 -12.81
CA HIS A 433 -6.10 -12.76 -14.22
C HIS A 433 -7.57 -13.14 -14.34
N PHE A 434 -8.42 -12.24 -13.83
CA PHE A 434 -9.85 -12.43 -13.85
C PHE A 434 -10.44 -12.25 -15.24
N ASN A 435 -11.64 -12.78 -15.44
CA ASN A 435 -12.36 -12.52 -16.68
C ASN A 435 -12.77 -11.03 -16.72
N GLU A 436 -12.29 -10.29 -17.71
CA GLU A 436 -12.60 -8.87 -17.91
C GLU A 436 -13.95 -8.65 -18.63
N ASP A 437 -14.63 -9.73 -19.04
CA ASP A 437 -15.88 -9.69 -19.82
C ASP A 437 -17.12 -9.10 -19.10
N GLY A 438 -16.95 -8.48 -17.92
CA GLY A 438 -18.02 -7.78 -17.20
C GLY A 438 -17.97 -6.25 -17.24
N ALA A 439 -16.89 -5.63 -17.74
CA ALA A 439 -16.74 -4.17 -17.70
C ALA A 439 -16.11 -3.61 -18.99
N ILE A 440 -16.99 -3.17 -19.89
CA ILE A 440 -16.76 -2.22 -20.99
C ILE A 440 -15.80 -2.74 -22.09
N ALA A 441 -16.40 -3.25 -23.16
CA ALA A 441 -15.77 -3.41 -24.47
C ALA A 441 -15.14 -2.08 -24.92
N GLY A 442 -13.81 -2.03 -24.92
CA GLY A 442 -13.06 -0.86 -25.38
C GLY A 442 -11.57 -0.90 -25.04
N SER A 443 -10.86 -1.99 -25.35
CA SER A 443 -9.39 -1.94 -25.40
C SER A 443 -8.80 -2.88 -26.46
N ASP A 444 -7.91 -2.28 -27.24
CA ASP A 444 -7.13 -2.76 -28.37
C ASP A 444 -6.41 -4.12 -28.14
N PRO A 445 -6.51 -5.12 -29.03
CA PRO A 445 -5.93 -6.46 -28.85
C PRO A 445 -4.40 -6.56 -29.00
N ALA A 446 -3.65 -5.47 -28.84
CA ALA A 446 -2.21 -5.43 -29.12
C ALA A 446 -1.27 -5.52 -27.90
N GLN A 447 -1.71 -6.04 -26.74
CA GLN A 447 -0.78 -6.37 -25.64
C GLN A 447 -0.27 -7.81 -25.76
N THR A 448 0.89 -7.97 -26.39
CA THR A 448 1.64 -9.21 -26.40
C THR A 448 2.12 -9.59 -24.99
N PRO A 449 1.93 -10.85 -24.53
CA PRO A 449 2.43 -11.29 -23.24
C PRO A 449 3.96 -11.37 -23.17
N ILE A 450 4.51 -11.11 -21.98
CA ILE A 450 5.93 -11.13 -21.58
C ILE A 450 6.70 -12.42 -21.98
N THR A 451 5.99 -13.49 -22.34
CA THR A 451 6.58 -14.78 -22.75
C THR A 451 7.46 -14.69 -23.99
N ARG A 452 7.38 -13.61 -24.80
CA ARG A 452 8.26 -13.44 -25.97
C ARG A 452 9.70 -13.03 -25.63
N PHE A 453 9.97 -12.57 -24.40
CA PHE A 453 11.34 -12.20 -23.96
C PHE A 453 12.15 -13.36 -23.38
N ILE A 454 11.54 -14.52 -23.08
CA ILE A 454 12.21 -15.63 -22.37
C ILE A 454 12.60 -16.80 -23.30
N THR A 455 12.11 -16.82 -24.54
CA THR A 455 12.49 -17.85 -25.53
C THR A 455 13.04 -17.23 -26.81
N SER A 456 14.33 -16.90 -26.78
CA SER A 456 15.23 -16.91 -27.94
C SER A 456 16.66 -17.13 -27.44
N GLY A 457 16.87 -18.31 -26.85
CA GLY A 457 18.19 -18.88 -26.59
C GLY A 457 18.31 -20.19 -27.36
N ASP A 458 19.22 -20.19 -28.33
CA ASP A 458 19.71 -21.32 -29.14
C ASP A 458 18.77 -22.03 -30.13
N ALA A 459 19.06 -21.82 -31.44
CA ALA A 459 19.35 -22.93 -32.36
C ALA A 459 19.96 -22.45 -33.71
N THR A 460 21.11 -23.05 -34.04
CA THR A 460 21.65 -23.45 -35.36
C THR A 460 22.47 -22.49 -36.25
N ARG A 461 23.76 -22.89 -36.41
CA ARG A 461 24.74 -22.55 -37.47
C ARG A 461 24.31 -23.04 -38.86
N LYS A 462 24.57 -22.24 -39.92
CA LYS A 462 25.42 -22.61 -41.09
C LYS A 462 25.56 -21.51 -42.17
N ASN A 463 26.82 -21.26 -42.53
CA ASN A 463 27.44 -20.98 -43.85
C ASN A 463 27.26 -19.65 -44.66
N MET A 464 28.43 -19.02 -44.87
CA MET A 464 29.07 -18.51 -46.11
C MET A 464 28.55 -17.25 -46.84
N GLY A 465 29.46 -16.29 -47.06
CA GLY A 465 29.60 -15.55 -48.32
C GLY A 465 29.77 -14.02 -48.26
N ASP A 466 31.03 -13.55 -48.28
CA ASP A 466 31.62 -12.39 -48.98
C ASP A 466 31.09 -10.92 -48.95
N CYS A 467 32.09 -10.04 -48.74
CA CYS A 467 32.40 -8.74 -49.37
C CYS A 467 31.86 -7.37 -48.84
N CYS A 468 32.80 -6.62 -48.22
CA CYS A 468 33.18 -5.20 -48.38
C CYS A 468 32.08 -4.11 -48.45
N THR A 469 32.04 -3.06 -47.60
CA THR A 469 32.98 -1.91 -47.58
C THR A 469 32.66 -0.89 -46.44
N SER A 470 33.72 -0.20 -45.96
CA SER A 470 33.83 1.15 -45.35
C SER A 470 33.21 1.52 -43.97
N SER A 471 34.09 1.58 -42.95
CA SER A 471 34.44 2.68 -41.99
C SER A 471 33.38 3.54 -41.25
N PRO A 472 33.74 4.22 -40.14
CA PRO A 472 33.75 3.71 -38.76
C PRO A 472 32.82 4.51 -37.81
N ASP A 473 32.22 3.86 -36.82
CA ASP A 473 31.57 4.55 -35.69
C ASP A 473 31.94 3.89 -34.35
N PRO A 474 32.25 4.66 -33.28
CA PRO A 474 32.71 4.11 -32.01
C PRO A 474 31.52 3.91 -31.08
N ASN A 475 31.03 2.67 -30.95
CA ASN A 475 30.07 2.33 -29.90
C ASN A 475 30.75 1.52 -28.79
N VAL A 476 30.81 2.19 -27.64
CA VAL A 476 31.25 1.73 -26.34
C VAL A 476 30.29 0.66 -25.81
N HIS A 477 30.89 -0.34 -25.18
CA HIS A 477 30.31 -1.55 -24.61
C HIS A 477 29.02 -1.34 -23.79
N SER A 478 27.99 -2.11 -24.16
CA SER A 478 26.85 -2.43 -23.31
C SER A 478 27.20 -3.52 -22.30
N PHE A 479 27.07 -3.23 -21.01
CA PHE A 479 26.85 -4.23 -19.98
C PHE A 479 25.87 -3.64 -18.96
N MET A 480 24.58 -3.92 -19.15
CA MET A 480 23.58 -3.75 -18.10
C MET A 480 22.77 -5.04 -18.02
N ASP A 481 22.91 -5.73 -16.89
CA ASP A 481 22.01 -6.78 -16.45
C ASP A 481 20.88 -6.09 -15.67
N GLU A 482 19.71 -5.99 -16.30
CA GLU A 482 18.52 -5.30 -15.76
C GLU A 482 17.76 -6.11 -14.69
N SER A 483 18.30 -7.22 -14.20
CA SER A 483 17.51 -8.15 -13.37
C SER A 483 17.67 -8.03 -11.84
N GLU A 484 18.61 -7.23 -11.31
CA GLU A 484 19.02 -7.39 -9.90
C GLU A 484 18.58 -6.31 -8.89
N ILE A 485 17.96 -5.20 -9.30
CA ILE A 485 17.49 -4.15 -8.36
C ILE A 485 16.03 -3.76 -8.62
N ASP A 486 15.13 -4.73 -8.70
CA ASP A 486 13.72 -4.46 -8.47
C ASP A 486 13.48 -4.32 -6.95
N VAL A 487 13.47 -3.07 -6.49
CA VAL A 487 12.85 -2.71 -5.22
C VAL A 487 11.35 -2.81 -5.46
N PHE A 488 10.74 -3.93 -5.07
CA PHE A 488 9.29 -4.10 -5.08
C PHE A 488 8.64 -2.99 -4.23
N ILE A 489 8.25 -1.90 -4.88
CA ILE A 489 7.31 -0.92 -4.37
C ILE A 489 5.96 -1.62 -4.42
N ASN A 490 5.33 -1.84 -3.25
CA ASN A 490 3.96 -2.36 -3.20
C ASN A 490 3.07 -1.51 -4.11
N GLY A 491 2.42 -2.19 -5.06
CA GLY A 491 1.81 -1.59 -6.24
C GLY A 491 0.80 -0.48 -5.96
N THR A 492 1.24 0.74 -6.20
CA THR A 492 0.45 1.78 -6.84
C THR A 492 1.27 2.30 -8.01
N GLU A 493 1.14 1.65 -9.16
CA GLU A 493 1.71 2.14 -10.42
C GLU A 493 0.99 3.45 -10.79
N THR A 494 1.79 4.49 -10.98
CA THR A 494 1.47 5.73 -11.69
C THR A 494 1.91 5.53 -13.14
N HIS A 495 0.97 5.47 -14.08
CA HIS A 495 1.28 5.52 -15.50
C HIS A 495 1.00 6.92 -16.04
N HIS A 496 2.07 7.60 -16.47
CA HIS A 496 1.99 8.69 -17.43
C HIS A 496 1.81 8.08 -18.83
N GLN A 497 0.80 8.54 -19.57
CA GLN A 497 0.70 8.30 -21.01
C GLN A 497 1.35 9.46 -21.76
N ASP A 498 2.21 9.11 -22.72
CA ASP A 498 2.76 9.99 -23.74
C ASP A 498 1.61 10.57 -24.60
N SER A 499 1.45 11.90 -24.59
CA SER A 499 0.59 12.60 -25.54
C SER A 499 1.45 13.19 -26.67
N SER A 500 1.58 12.46 -27.77
CA SER A 500 2.02 13.02 -29.05
C SER A 500 0.85 13.77 -29.70
N HIS A 501 0.89 15.10 -29.68
CA HIS A 501 0.01 15.94 -30.50
C HIS A 501 0.57 16.08 -31.93
N PRO A 502 -0.22 15.88 -32.98
CA PRO A 502 0.03 16.49 -34.27
C PRO A 502 -0.67 17.85 -34.35
N ARG A 503 0.11 18.87 -34.72
CA ARG A 503 -0.37 20.17 -35.18
C ARG A 503 -1.13 20.03 -36.50
N VAL A 504 -2.34 20.60 -36.60
CA VAL A 504 -2.84 21.21 -37.85
C VAL A 504 -3.57 22.49 -37.48
N GLY A 505 -3.22 23.58 -38.15
CA GLY A 505 -3.77 24.90 -37.94
C GLY A 505 -4.86 25.31 -38.94
N ASN A 506 -5.46 26.45 -38.59
CA ASN A 506 -6.11 27.46 -39.42
C ASN A 506 -7.53 27.24 -40.00
N ASN A 507 -8.37 28.18 -39.53
CA ASN A 507 -9.22 29.12 -40.30
C ASN A 507 -10.74 28.90 -40.31
N LEU A 508 -11.42 29.96 -39.81
CA LEU A 508 -12.67 30.62 -40.28
C LEU A 508 -13.94 29.73 -40.38
N SER A 509 -15.17 30.15 -40.11
CA SER A 509 -15.82 31.46 -39.91
C SER A 509 -17.29 31.21 -39.53
N ASN A 510 -17.88 32.15 -38.77
CA ASN A 510 -19.26 32.68 -38.84
C ASN A 510 -20.50 31.80 -39.14
N MET A 511 -21.54 32.16 -38.35
CA MET A 511 -22.95 32.41 -38.72
C MET A 511 -24.03 31.35 -38.44
N ASP A 512 -24.94 31.80 -37.57
CA ASP A 512 -26.40 31.83 -37.65
C ASP A 512 -27.27 30.59 -37.42
N ASP A 513 -28.12 30.76 -36.39
CA ASP A 513 -29.58 30.57 -36.35
C ASP A 513 -30.22 29.35 -37.04
N ARG A 514 -31.04 28.60 -36.29
CA ARG A 514 -32.51 28.77 -36.26
C ARG A 514 -33.23 27.66 -35.49
N ASN A 515 -34.26 28.12 -34.78
CA ASN A 515 -35.44 27.47 -34.21
C ASN A 515 -36.05 26.29 -34.96
N CYS A 516 -36.68 25.37 -34.20
CA CYS A 516 -38.09 24.94 -34.32
C CYS A 516 -38.39 23.91 -33.19
N THR A 517 -39.01 24.25 -32.06
CA THR A 517 -40.47 24.23 -31.76
C THR A 517 -41.36 23.22 -32.49
N SER A 518 -41.93 22.28 -31.74
CA SER A 518 -43.37 21.97 -31.56
C SER A 518 -43.46 20.53 -31.01
N SER A 519 -44.06 20.20 -29.85
CA SER A 519 -45.38 20.46 -29.25
C SER A 519 -46.15 19.13 -29.18
N ASN A 520 -46.72 18.87 -28.00
CA ASN A 520 -48.01 18.21 -27.75
C ASN A 520 -48.09 16.67 -27.93
N ASP A 521 -48.78 15.87 -27.10
CA ASP A 521 -49.85 16.11 -26.13
C ASP A 521 -50.11 14.83 -25.27
N VAL A 522 -50.54 15.03 -24.01
CA VAL A 522 -51.71 14.42 -23.30
C VAL A 522 -51.76 12.89 -23.07
N GLU A 523 -51.70 12.33 -21.84
CA GLU A 523 -52.63 12.32 -20.68
C GLU A 523 -53.51 11.05 -20.58
N LYS A 524 -53.48 10.38 -19.41
CA LYS A 524 -54.56 9.64 -18.66
C LYS A 524 -53.93 8.65 -17.66
N SER A 525 -54.02 8.87 -16.33
CA SER A 525 -55.13 8.54 -15.39
C SER A 525 -55.33 7.02 -15.23
N GLU A 526 -55.54 6.37 -14.08
CA GLU A 526 -55.91 6.78 -12.72
C GLU A 526 -55.91 5.53 -11.79
N LYS A 527 -55.68 5.74 -10.47
CA LYS A 527 -56.30 5.14 -9.25
C LYS A 527 -56.41 3.62 -9.03
N PHE A 528 -56.09 3.17 -7.79
CA PHE A 528 -56.97 2.50 -6.79
C PHE A 528 -56.20 2.37 -5.45
N LYS A 529 -56.48 3.21 -4.43
CA LYS A 529 -57.35 3.04 -3.22
C LYS A 529 -56.70 2.38 -1.98
N ASN A 530 -56.75 3.16 -0.90
CA ASN A 530 -56.59 2.86 0.52
C ASN A 530 -57.47 1.71 1.03
N LEU A 531 -57.00 1.01 2.07
CA LEU A 531 -57.82 0.59 3.20
C LEU A 531 -56.99 0.52 4.49
N SER A 532 -57.54 1.11 5.55
CA SER A 532 -57.04 1.17 6.92
C SER A 532 -58.05 0.49 7.86
N SER A 533 -57.59 -0.33 8.81
CA SER A 533 -58.22 -0.65 10.12
C SER A 533 -57.35 -1.73 10.80
N ASN A 534 -56.61 -1.43 11.88
CA ASN A 534 -56.99 -1.40 13.31
C ASN A 534 -56.78 -2.75 14.05
N VAL A 535 -56.04 -2.66 15.18
CA VAL A 535 -56.10 -3.51 16.42
C VAL A 535 -55.41 -4.89 16.28
N SER A 536 -54.50 -5.39 17.13
CA SER A 536 -54.29 -5.29 18.59
C SER A 536 -52.80 -5.34 19.01
N THR A 537 -52.55 -4.70 20.14
CA THR A 537 -51.49 -4.97 21.13
C THR A 537 -51.38 -6.44 21.54
N ASP A 538 -50.15 -6.94 21.71
CA ASP A 538 -49.84 -7.86 22.81
C ASP A 538 -48.39 -7.67 23.31
N GLN A 539 -48.33 -7.35 24.60
CA GLN A 539 -47.15 -7.34 25.46
C GLN A 539 -46.82 -8.79 25.84
N VAL A 540 -45.54 -9.15 25.91
CA VAL A 540 -45.11 -10.30 26.73
C VAL A 540 -43.99 -9.85 27.66
N TYR A 541 -44.28 -9.99 28.95
CA TYR A 541 -43.44 -9.72 30.10
C TYR A 541 -42.42 -10.86 30.35
N PHE A 542 -41.34 -10.49 31.05
CA PHE A 542 -40.36 -11.34 31.70
C PHE A 542 -40.94 -12.23 32.82
N GLN A 543 -40.36 -13.44 32.99
CA GLN A 543 -40.09 -14.28 34.19
C GLN A 543 -40.06 -15.75 33.74
N ASP A 544 -39.08 -16.62 34.03
CA ASP A 544 -38.10 -16.75 35.13
C ASP A 544 -36.67 -17.03 34.65
#